data_AF-A0AA37TV84-F1
#
_entry.id   AF-A0AA37TV84-F1
#
_cell.length_a   1.000
_cell.length_b   1.000
_cell.length_c   1.000
_cell.angle_alpha   90.00
_cell.angle_beta   90.00
_cell.angle_gamma   90.00
#
_symmetry.space_group_name_H-M   'P 1'
#
loop_
_entity.id
_entity.type
_entity.pdbx_description
1 polymer ?
#
loop_
_entity_poly.entity_id
_entity_poly.type
_entity_poly.pdbx_seq_one_letter_code
_entity_poly.pdbx_strand_id
1 'polypeptide(L)'
;MNQAGQGYWFDDATKAINFADDLLAKGEDNYDVGCFQINMHWHGKNFDSTEAMFDPEINARYAAEFLTELFVSEGGWPQAVAAYHSRSPEQAEGYLVKVEAALNELRGTGAALPADEAQAMSIRPQISRNNNFPLLQAGSRGVGASLVPMTAGNPPLFAAVP
;
A
#
# COMPACT_ATOMS: atom_id res chain seq x y z
N MET A 1 -10.44 14.70 5.80
CA MET A 1 -9.22 14.61 4.97
C MET A 1 -8.22 15.65 5.45
N ASN A 2 -6.96 15.58 5.02
CA ASN A 2 -5.95 16.59 5.32
C ASN A 2 -5.38 17.15 4.02
N GLN A 3 -5.25 18.46 3.87
CA GLN A 3 -4.56 19.08 2.75
C GLN A 3 -3.38 19.90 3.30
N ALA A 4 -2.15 19.52 2.96
CA ALA A 4 -0.93 20.23 3.36
C ALA A 4 -0.86 20.62 4.87
N GLY A 5 -1.35 19.75 5.75
CA GLY A 5 -1.39 19.96 7.19
C GLY A 5 -2.69 20.56 7.73
N GLN A 6 -3.60 21.01 6.87
CA GLN A 6 -4.91 21.54 7.26
C GLN A 6 -5.96 20.42 7.23
N GLY A 7 -6.57 20.15 8.38
CA GLY A 7 -7.66 19.19 8.48
C GLY A 7 -8.97 19.76 7.94
N TYR A 8 -9.71 18.94 7.20
CA TYR A 8 -11.06 19.25 6.71
C TYR A 8 -12.03 18.13 7.12
N TRP A 9 -13.15 18.55 7.70
CA TRP A 9 -14.25 17.68 8.13
C TRP A 9 -15.50 18.08 7.35
N PHE A 10 -16.18 17.09 6.80
CA PHE A 10 -17.37 17.26 5.97
C PHE A 10 -18.53 16.48 6.58
N ASP A 11 -19.74 16.97 6.37
CA ASP A 11 -20.96 16.33 6.88
C ASP A 11 -21.26 14.99 6.19
N ASP A 12 -20.81 14.85 4.93
CA ASP A 12 -21.05 13.69 4.09
C ASP A 12 -19.89 13.46 3.11
N ALA A 13 -19.83 12.25 2.56
CA ALA A 13 -18.77 11.83 1.65
C ALA A 13 -18.78 12.61 0.33
N THR A 14 -19.96 12.94 -0.20
CA THR A 14 -20.11 13.67 -1.47
C THR A 14 -19.43 15.04 -1.40
N LYS A 15 -19.60 15.77 -0.31
CA LYS A 15 -18.91 17.06 -0.10
C LYS A 15 -17.39 16.90 -0.05
N ALA A 16 -16.90 15.86 0.60
CA ALA A 16 -15.48 15.58 0.71
C ALA A 16 -14.85 15.23 -0.66
N ILE A 17 -15.54 14.40 -1.44
CA ILE A 17 -15.15 14.02 -2.81
C ILE A 17 -15.12 15.23 -3.72
N ASN A 18 -16.20 16.03 -3.75
CA ASN A 18 -16.25 17.24 -4.57
C ASN A 18 -15.12 18.23 -4.23
N PHE A 19 -14.82 18.38 -2.93
CA PHE A 19 -13.69 19.20 -2.50
C PHE A 19 -12.36 18.64 -3.00
N ALA A 20 -12.16 17.33 -2.92
CA ALA A 20 -10.96 16.67 -3.43
C ALA A 20 -10.82 16.79 -4.97
N ASP A 21 -11.92 16.69 -5.72
CA ASP A 21 -11.91 16.87 -7.17
C ASP A 21 -11.63 18.33 -7.54
N ASP A 22 -12.16 19.30 -6.79
CA ASP A 22 -11.83 20.72 -6.95
C ASP A 22 -10.34 21.00 -6.72
N LEU A 23 -9.70 20.29 -5.78
CA LEU A 23 -8.26 20.37 -5.56
C LEU A 23 -7.48 19.78 -6.75
N LEU A 24 -7.88 18.60 -7.23
CA LEU A 24 -7.26 17.99 -8.41
C LEU A 24 -7.38 18.87 -9.66
N ALA A 25 -8.54 19.50 -9.88
CA ALA A 25 -8.76 20.43 -10.98
C ALA A 25 -7.83 21.66 -10.92
N LYS A 26 -7.36 22.02 -9.73
CA LYS A 26 -6.37 23.10 -9.50
C LYS A 26 -4.91 22.60 -9.56
N GLY A 27 -4.70 21.30 -9.73
CA GLY A 27 -3.38 20.67 -9.67
C GLY A 27 -2.83 20.50 -8.24
N GLU A 28 -3.71 20.56 -7.23
CA GLU A 28 -3.37 20.40 -5.82
C GLU A 28 -3.65 18.94 -5.38
N ASP A 29 -2.75 18.02 -5.69
CA ASP A 29 -2.91 16.59 -5.40
C ASP A 29 -2.28 16.15 -4.07
N ASN A 30 -1.60 17.05 -3.35
CA ASN A 30 -0.97 16.75 -2.06
C ASN A 30 -1.96 16.84 -0.89
N TYR A 31 -2.82 15.83 -0.77
CA TYR A 31 -3.78 15.68 0.32
C TYR A 31 -3.97 14.22 0.72
N ASP A 32 -4.35 13.99 1.98
CA ASP A 32 -4.53 12.67 2.60
C ASP A 32 -6.02 12.35 2.80
N VAL A 33 -6.42 11.15 2.38
CA VAL A 33 -7.81 10.69 2.35
C VAL A 33 -8.08 9.60 3.38
N GLY A 34 -9.24 9.67 4.03
CA GLY A 34 -9.77 8.61 4.89
C GLY A 34 -9.07 8.42 6.23
N CYS A 35 -9.46 7.37 6.95
CA CYS A 35 -8.92 7.03 8.26
C CYS A 35 -7.44 6.63 8.23
N PHE A 36 -6.98 6.05 7.12
CA PHE A 36 -5.61 5.58 6.96
C PHE A 36 -4.68 6.63 6.32
N GLN A 37 -5.19 7.84 6.10
CA GLN A 37 -4.44 9.00 5.62
C GLN A 37 -3.63 8.69 4.36
N ILE A 38 -4.28 8.10 3.34
CA ILE A 38 -3.63 7.77 2.08
C ILE A 38 -3.47 9.03 1.24
N ASN A 39 -2.23 9.38 0.91
CA ASN A 39 -1.92 10.57 0.13
C ASN A 39 -2.23 10.40 -1.36
N MET A 40 -2.99 11.32 -1.94
CA MET A 40 -3.41 11.31 -3.34
C MET A 40 -2.23 11.42 -4.31
N HIS A 41 -1.30 12.37 -4.10
CA HIS A 41 -0.14 12.56 -4.98
C HIS A 41 0.68 11.27 -5.16
N TRP A 42 0.90 10.52 -4.08
CA TRP A 42 1.73 9.30 -4.12
C TRP A 42 0.96 8.05 -4.54
N HIS A 43 -0.29 7.92 -4.12
CA HIS A 43 -1.01 6.65 -4.18
C HIS A 43 -2.27 6.68 -5.05
N GLY A 44 -2.73 7.85 -5.49
CA GLY A 44 -4.00 8.02 -6.22
C GLY A 44 -4.13 7.15 -7.45
N LYS A 45 -3.03 6.93 -8.18
CA LYS A 45 -3.00 6.06 -9.37
C LYS A 45 -3.33 4.58 -9.11
N ASN A 46 -3.34 4.14 -7.86
CA ASN A 46 -3.68 2.76 -7.48
C ASN A 46 -5.18 2.58 -7.21
N PHE A 47 -5.96 3.65 -7.35
CA PHE A 47 -7.40 3.64 -7.18
C PHE A 47 -8.08 3.97 -8.51
N ASP A 48 -9.27 3.42 -8.71
CA ASP A 48 -10.03 3.65 -9.94
C ASP A 48 -10.56 5.10 -10.03
N SER A 49 -10.76 5.76 -8.88
CA SER A 49 -11.23 7.14 -8.81
C SER A 49 -11.01 7.77 -7.42
N THR A 50 -11.24 9.08 -7.31
CA THR A 50 -11.26 9.80 -6.02
C THR A 50 -12.29 9.18 -5.07
N GLU A 51 -13.49 8.85 -5.57
CA GLU A 51 -14.54 8.19 -4.79
C GLU A 51 -14.06 6.86 -4.20
N ALA A 52 -13.33 6.06 -4.98
CA ALA A 52 -12.77 4.80 -4.50
C ALA A 52 -11.74 5.01 -3.38
N MET A 53 -10.99 6.12 -3.37
CA MET A 53 -10.11 6.47 -2.25
C MET A 53 -10.88 6.85 -0.99
N PHE A 54 -12.08 7.44 -1.12
CA PHE A 54 -12.94 7.80 0.02
C PHE A 54 -13.78 6.63 0.54
N ASP A 55 -13.96 5.56 -0.24
CA ASP A 55 -14.61 4.35 0.24
C ASP A 55 -13.79 3.72 1.39
N PRO A 56 -14.39 3.52 2.58
CA PRO A 56 -13.63 3.10 3.75
C PRO A 56 -13.05 1.68 3.62
N GLU A 57 -13.71 0.78 2.90
CA GLU A 57 -13.24 -0.60 2.73
C GLU A 57 -12.10 -0.66 1.72
N ILE A 58 -12.23 0.05 0.59
CA ILE A 58 -11.18 0.16 -0.42
C ILE A 58 -9.93 0.85 0.18
N ASN A 59 -10.12 1.96 0.90
CA ASN A 59 -9.04 2.69 1.57
C ASN A 59 -8.30 1.81 2.59
N ALA A 60 -9.04 1.08 3.43
CA ALA A 60 -8.48 0.17 4.43
C ALA A 60 -7.70 -0.97 3.79
N ARG A 61 -8.25 -1.58 2.74
CA ARG A 61 -7.61 -2.69 2.03
C ARG A 61 -6.29 -2.24 1.40
N TYR A 62 -6.29 -1.11 0.70
CA TYR A 62 -5.08 -0.55 0.11
C TYR A 62 -4.02 -0.23 1.18
N ALA A 63 -4.41 0.39 2.29
CA ALA A 63 -3.50 0.69 3.40
C ALA A 63 -2.85 -0.58 3.97
N ALA A 64 -3.64 -1.64 4.17
CA ALA A 64 -3.16 -2.92 4.69
C ALA A 64 -2.20 -3.62 3.72
N GLU A 65 -2.52 -3.62 2.42
CA GLU A 65 -1.65 -4.16 1.38
C GLU A 65 -0.32 -3.40 1.34
N PHE A 66 -0.36 -2.07 1.27
CA PHE A 66 0.84 -1.24 1.24
C PHE A 66 1.72 -1.43 2.49
N LEU A 67 1.12 -1.43 3.68
CA LEU A 67 1.87 -1.67 4.92
C LEU A 67 2.49 -3.07 4.97
N THR A 68 1.82 -4.09 4.41
CA THR A 68 2.38 -5.45 4.30
C THR A 68 3.56 -5.50 3.32
N GLU A 69 3.47 -4.80 2.19
CA GLU A 69 4.60 -4.69 1.26
C GLU A 69 5.81 -4.05 1.92
N LEU A 70 5.60 -2.98 2.69
CA LEU A 70 6.65 -2.33 3.47
C LEU A 70 7.23 -3.24 4.55
N PHE A 71 6.41 -4.05 5.22
CA PHE A 71 6.91 -5.06 6.15
C PHE A 71 7.87 -6.04 5.46
N VAL A 72 7.51 -6.51 4.26
CA VAL A 72 8.37 -7.41 3.49
C VAL A 72 9.64 -6.72 2.99
N SER A 73 9.57 -5.45 2.57
CA SER A 73 10.73 -4.74 2.02
C SER A 73 11.69 -4.21 3.10
N GLU A 74 11.16 -3.73 4.21
CA GLU A 74 11.92 -3.08 5.29
C GLU A 74 12.32 -4.06 6.40
N GLY A 75 11.71 -5.25 6.46
CA GLY A 75 12.14 -6.37 7.31
C GLY A 75 11.60 -6.36 8.74
N GLY A 76 10.64 -5.48 9.06
CA GLY A 76 10.02 -5.42 10.39
C GLY A 76 8.90 -4.38 10.48
N TRP A 77 8.03 -4.53 11.48
CA TRP A 77 6.89 -3.62 11.70
C TRP A 77 7.31 -2.18 12.02
N PRO A 78 8.31 -1.92 12.88
CA PRO A 78 8.75 -0.54 13.13
C PRO A 78 9.24 0.13 11.84
N GLN A 79 10.05 -0.56 11.03
CA GLN A 79 10.58 0.00 9.79
C GLN A 79 9.47 0.18 8.75
N ALA A 80 8.50 -0.74 8.69
CA ALA A 80 7.35 -0.63 7.80
C ALA A 80 6.46 0.57 8.15
N VAL A 81 6.13 0.76 9.43
CA VAL A 81 5.32 1.88 9.90
C VAL A 81 6.04 3.22 9.68
N ALA A 82 7.36 3.26 9.90
CA ALA A 82 8.18 4.41 9.56
C ALA A 82 8.08 4.74 8.07
N ALA A 83 8.33 3.75 7.21
CA ALA A 83 8.31 3.91 5.76
C ALA A 83 6.91 4.21 5.21
N TYR A 84 5.85 3.80 5.90
CA TYR A 84 4.47 4.14 5.56
C TYR A 84 4.23 5.65 5.69
N HIS A 85 4.80 6.27 6.72
CA HIS A 85 4.70 7.71 6.92
C HIS A 85 5.69 8.50 6.05
N SER A 86 6.95 8.09 6.04
CA SER A 86 8.00 8.71 5.23
C SER A 86 9.23 7.82 5.14
N ARG A 87 9.86 7.76 3.96
CA ARG A 87 11.18 7.14 3.77
C ARG A 87 12.34 8.04 4.19
N SER A 88 12.07 9.28 4.62
CA SER A 88 13.09 10.18 5.18
C SER A 88 13.40 9.80 6.64
N PRO A 89 14.66 9.49 7.00
CA PRO A 89 15.02 9.06 8.35
C PRO A 89 14.57 10.03 9.45
N GLU A 90 14.73 11.33 9.24
CA GLU A 90 14.38 12.37 10.22
C GLU A 90 12.87 12.41 10.52
N GLN A 91 12.04 12.18 9.51
CA GLN A 91 10.57 12.17 9.66
C GLN A 91 10.07 10.84 10.24
N ALA A 92 10.74 9.74 9.89
CA ALA A 92 10.46 8.39 10.38
C ALA A 92 10.63 8.28 11.91
N GLU A 93 11.75 8.76 12.45
CA GLU A 93 12.04 8.65 13.90
C GLU A 93 10.99 9.37 14.75
N GLY A 94 10.67 10.61 14.41
CA GLY A 94 9.68 11.40 15.14
C GLY A 94 8.26 10.80 15.04
N TYR A 95 7.94 10.11 13.95
CA TYR A 95 6.67 9.43 13.79
C TYR A 95 6.58 8.16 14.63
N LEU A 96 7.64 7.35 14.68
CA LEU A 96 7.66 6.13 15.48
C LEU A 96 7.45 6.39 16.97
N VAL A 97 8.01 7.47 17.50
CA VAL A 97 7.77 7.88 18.91
C VAL A 97 6.28 8.11 19.17
N LYS A 98 5.56 8.73 18.22
CA LYS A 98 4.11 8.95 18.35
C LYS A 98 3.33 7.65 18.28
N VAL A 99 3.70 6.75 17.38
CA VAL A 99 3.07 5.43 17.24
C VAL A 99 3.27 4.61 18.50
N GLU A 100 4.48 4.58 19.05
CA GLU A 100 4.78 3.85 20.28
C GLU A 100 3.97 4.38 21.47
N ALA A 101 3.85 5.71 21.60
CA ALA A 101 3.00 6.33 22.62
C ALA A 101 1.53 5.89 22.49
N ALA A 102 0.98 5.92 21.27
CA ALA A 102 -0.40 5.49 21.00
C ALA A 102 -0.60 3.99 21.29
N LEU A 103 0.35 3.13 20.91
CA LEU A 103 0.29 1.70 21.21
C LEU A 103 0.33 1.42 22.71
N ASN A 104 1.14 2.16 23.47
CA ASN A 104 1.20 2.03 24.93
C ASN A 104 -0.11 2.46 25.60
N GLU A 105 -0.75 3.53 25.10
CA GLU A 105 -2.09 3.93 25.55
C GLU A 105 -3.13 2.83 25.27
N LEU A 106 -3.14 2.26 24.06
CA LEU A 106 -4.04 1.16 23.69
C LEU A 106 -3.82 -0.10 24.53
N ARG A 107 -2.57 -0.44 24.86
CA ARG A 107 -2.27 -1.55 25.78
C ARG A 107 -2.83 -1.28 27.17
N GLY A 108 -2.81 -0.02 27.61
CA GLY A 108 -3.35 0.41 28.90
C GLY A 108 -4.89 0.33 29.00
N THR A 109 -5.60 0.39 27.87
CA THR A 109 -7.07 0.26 27.85
C THR A 109 -7.56 -1.19 27.83
N GLY A 110 -6.64 -2.17 27.81
CA GLY A 110 -6.97 -3.60 27.72
C GLY A 110 -7.42 -4.03 26.31
N ALA A 111 -7.21 -3.19 25.29
CA ALA A 111 -7.42 -3.56 23.90
C ALA A 111 -6.44 -4.69 23.55
N ALA A 112 -6.98 -5.81 23.03
CA ALA A 112 -6.17 -6.89 22.51
C ALA A 112 -5.51 -6.41 21.20
N LEU A 113 -4.28 -5.92 21.29
CA LEU A 113 -3.41 -5.82 20.12
C LEU A 113 -3.11 -7.25 19.64
N PRO A 114 -2.98 -7.49 18.32
CA PRO A 114 -2.58 -8.80 17.82
C PRO A 114 -1.31 -9.24 18.55
N ALA A 115 -1.44 -10.33 19.28
CA ALA A 115 -0.37 -10.85 20.11
C ALA A 115 0.60 -11.57 19.18
N ASP A 116 1.86 -11.12 19.20
CA ASP A 116 3.00 -11.81 18.61
C ASP A 116 3.28 -11.53 17.11
N GLU A 117 4.54 -11.21 16.82
CA GLU A 117 5.08 -11.09 15.44
C GLU A 117 4.86 -12.40 14.66
N ALA A 118 4.79 -13.54 15.37
CA ALA A 118 4.46 -14.85 14.82
C ALA A 118 3.03 -14.94 14.26
N GLN A 119 2.04 -14.29 14.88
CA GLN A 119 0.67 -14.22 14.34
C GLN A 119 0.58 -13.21 13.21
N ALA A 120 1.26 -12.06 13.32
CA ALA A 120 1.33 -11.11 12.21
C ALA A 120 1.99 -11.73 10.95
N MET A 121 3.01 -12.58 11.13
CA MET A 121 3.64 -13.35 10.04
C MET A 121 2.79 -14.49 9.49
N SER A 122 1.75 -14.94 10.20
CA SER A 122 0.82 -15.95 9.70
C SER A 122 -0.34 -15.31 8.92
N ILE A 123 -0.70 -14.06 9.23
CA ILE A 123 -1.54 -13.18 8.40
C ILE A 123 -0.70 -12.58 7.26
N ARG A 124 0.10 -13.41 6.57
CA ARG A 124 0.63 -13.00 5.26
C ARG A 124 -0.55 -12.98 4.30
N PRO A 125 -0.92 -11.84 3.69
CA PRO A 125 -1.74 -11.91 2.50
C PRO A 125 -0.95 -12.79 1.52
N GLN A 126 -1.55 -13.89 1.08
CA GLN A 126 -1.05 -14.63 -0.07
C GLN A 126 -1.30 -13.72 -1.28
N ILE A 127 -0.52 -12.64 -1.40
CA ILE A 127 -0.49 -11.84 -2.62
C ILE A 127 0.02 -12.82 -3.67
N SER A 128 -0.90 -13.33 -4.47
CA SER A 128 -0.59 -14.22 -5.58
C SER A 128 0.24 -13.41 -6.55
N ARG A 129 1.57 -13.44 -6.37
CA ARG A 129 2.52 -12.86 -7.30
C ARG A 129 2.48 -13.69 -8.56
N ASN A 130 1.49 -13.43 -9.41
CA ASN A 130 1.38 -14.12 -10.69
C ASN A 130 2.54 -13.65 -11.57
N ASN A 131 3.54 -14.51 -11.74
CA ASN A 131 4.72 -14.17 -12.50
C ASN A 131 4.42 -14.27 -14.01
N ASN A 132 4.01 -13.14 -14.58
CA ASN A 132 3.73 -13.01 -16.01
C ASN A 132 5.01 -12.85 -16.85
N PHE A 133 6.21 -12.89 -16.27
CA PHE A 133 7.46 -12.87 -17.01
C PHE A 133 7.84 -14.30 -17.43
N PRO A 134 7.81 -14.64 -18.73
CA PRO A 134 8.05 -16.01 -19.19
C PRO A 134 9.43 -16.57 -18.79
N LEU A 135 10.43 -15.68 -18.65
CA LEU A 135 11.81 -16.04 -18.32
C LEU A 135 12.06 -16.23 -16.82
N LEU A 136 11.12 -15.80 -15.97
CA LEU A 136 11.25 -15.88 -14.51
C LEU A 136 10.25 -16.85 -13.89
N GLN A 137 9.45 -17.54 -14.72
CA GLN A 137 8.61 -18.64 -14.28
C GLN A 137 9.48 -19.80 -13.79
N ALA A 138 9.21 -20.27 -12.58
CA ALA A 138 9.84 -21.47 -12.05
C ALA A 138 9.34 -22.68 -12.87
N GLY A 139 10.11 -23.08 -13.88
CA GLY A 139 9.86 -24.23 -14.74
C GLY A 139 11.12 -25.08 -14.91
N SER A 140 10.95 -26.29 -15.44
CA SER A 140 12.05 -27.22 -15.73
C SER A 140 13.08 -26.58 -16.69
N ARG A 141 14.37 -26.85 -16.43
CA ARG A 141 15.49 -26.39 -17.29
C ARG A 141 15.22 -26.79 -18.76
N GLY A 142 15.41 -25.84 -19.67
CA GLY A 142 15.36 -26.10 -21.11
C GLY A 142 16.36 -27.20 -21.51
N VAL A 143 15.95 -28.06 -22.43
CA VAL A 143 16.80 -29.15 -22.95
C VAL A 143 17.49 -28.65 -24.23
N GLY A 144 18.82 -28.81 -24.30
CA GLY A 144 19.64 -28.44 -25.46
C GLY A 144 19.97 -26.95 -25.56
N ALA A 145 21.09 -26.53 -24.96
CA ALA A 145 21.75 -25.20 -25.05
C ALA A 145 20.88 -23.91 -24.92
N SER A 146 19.57 -24.02 -24.74
CA SER A 146 18.64 -22.93 -24.57
C SER A 146 18.47 -22.61 -23.09
N LEU A 147 18.66 -21.34 -22.74
CA LEU A 147 18.43 -20.80 -21.40
C LEU A 147 16.95 -20.48 -21.14
N VAL A 148 16.06 -20.75 -22.10
CA VAL A 148 14.64 -20.42 -22.01
C VAL A 148 13.85 -21.66 -21.53
N PRO A 149 13.06 -21.54 -20.44
CA PRO A 149 12.15 -22.59 -20.03
C PRO A 149 11.08 -22.83 -21.10
N MET A 150 10.82 -24.10 -21.45
CA MET A 150 9.72 -24.46 -22.33
C MET A 150 8.48 -24.76 -21.48
N THR A 151 7.79 -23.72 -21.02
CA THR A 151 6.47 -23.88 -20.39
C THR A 151 5.37 -23.75 -21.45
N ALA A 152 4.35 -24.62 -21.38
CA ALA A 152 3.16 -24.52 -22.21
C ALA A 152 2.29 -23.37 -21.70
N GLY A 153 2.59 -22.13 -22.10
CA GLY A 153 1.83 -20.97 -21.68
C GLY A 153 2.35 -19.68 -22.29
N ASN A 154 1.51 -19.07 -23.14
CA ASN A 154 1.68 -17.82 -23.89
C ASN A 154 2.65 -17.80 -25.08
N PRO A 155 2.27 -17.09 -26.17
CA PRO A 155 3.11 -16.94 -27.35
C PRO A 155 4.39 -16.16 -27.01
N PRO A 156 5.53 -16.52 -27.65
CA PRO A 156 6.80 -15.84 -27.41
C PRO A 156 6.76 -14.38 -27.84
N LEU A 157 7.55 -13.54 -27.16
CA LEU A 157 7.68 -12.08 -27.34
C LEU A 157 8.08 -11.63 -28.76
N PHE A 158 8.50 -12.55 -29.63
CA PHE A 158 8.89 -12.25 -31.01
C PHE A 158 7.86 -12.73 -32.05
N ALA A 159 6.72 -13.28 -31.63
CA ALA A 159 5.67 -13.76 -32.53
C ALA A 159 4.48 -12.80 -32.67
N ALA A 160 4.57 -11.58 -32.12
CA ALA A 160 3.52 -10.57 -32.27
C ALA A 160 3.98 -9.46 -33.23
N VAL A 161 3.88 -9.73 -34.54
CA VAL A 161 3.83 -8.73 -35.62
C VAL A 161 2.76 -9.27 -36.60
N PRO A 162 1.85 -8.42 -37.12
CA PRO A 162 0.45 -8.78 -37.42
C PRO A 162 0.22 -9.89 -38.45
#